data_AF-A0AAT9LRE8-F1
#
_entry.id   AF-A0AAT9LRE8-F1
#
_cell.length_a   1.000
_cell.length_b   1.000
_cell.length_c   1.000
_cell.angle_alpha   90.00
_cell.angle_beta   90.00
_cell.angle_gamma   90.00
#
_symmetry.space_group_name_H-M   'P 1'
#
loop_
_entity.id
_entity.type
_entity.pdbx_description
1 polymer ?
#
loop_
_entity_poly.entity_id
_entity_poly.type
_entity_poly.pdbx_seq_one_letter_code
_entity_poly.pdbx_strand_id
1 'polypeptide(L)'
;MTEDYGSSLREELGRIERHNADTLNKVADALLAGISQDGVVLTAGAGHSLAAVAETFYRAGGLACVRPLYHPTLLPMHGAVSSTTAERRSGLAAEVLDGVELGEHDVLVIFSTSGVNPYPVELARQGKAAGTPVVAFTSVATSSVAPKRAGSTLAEEATFVLDNLVIPGDSAYPAESPVTAPSSSLANAFLWNLLLVRLLDRAKAAGFDLPLWRSANVEGGDAANKALLAKYTPRIDVLA
;
A
#
# COMPACT_ATOMS: atom_id res chain seq x y z
N MET A 1 -4.66 -6.20 33.43
CA MET A 1 -5.85 -6.28 32.56
C MET A 1 -5.41 -6.05 31.12
N THR A 2 -5.12 -7.15 30.43
CA THR A 2 -4.92 -7.23 28.96
C THR A 2 -6.25 -7.45 28.22
N GLU A 3 -7.36 -7.55 28.96
CA GLU A 3 -8.64 -8.11 28.49
C GLU A 3 -9.37 -7.30 27.42
N ASP A 4 -8.93 -6.07 27.12
CA ASP A 4 -9.68 -5.17 26.22
C ASP A 4 -9.01 -4.88 24.86
N TYR A 5 -7.68 -4.95 24.74
CA TYR A 5 -7.00 -4.51 23.50
C TYR A 5 -7.50 -5.24 22.23
N GLY A 6 -7.72 -6.55 22.32
CA GLY A 6 -8.23 -7.34 21.19
C GLY A 6 -9.65 -6.93 20.77
N SER A 7 -10.50 -6.52 21.71
CA SER A 7 -11.84 -6.01 21.42
C SER A 7 -11.78 -4.61 20.82
N SER A 8 -11.00 -3.70 21.43
CA SER A 8 -10.81 -2.33 20.93
C SER A 8 -10.26 -2.31 19.51
N LEU A 9 -9.28 -3.18 19.21
CA LEU A 9 -8.71 -3.30 17.86
C LEU A 9 -9.73 -3.77 16.83
N ARG A 10 -10.61 -4.74 17.17
CA ARG A 10 -11.68 -5.18 16.24
C ARG A 10 -12.68 -4.06 15.97
N GLU A 11 -13.01 -3.27 16.99
CA GLU A 11 -13.88 -2.11 16.83
C GLU A 11 -13.23 -1.04 15.95
N GLU A 12 -11.93 -0.79 16.11
CA GLU A 12 -11.13 0.09 15.26
C GLU A 12 -11.15 -0.38 13.80
N LEU A 13 -10.87 -1.66 13.53
CA LEU A 13 -10.95 -2.23 12.19
C LEU A 13 -12.35 -2.10 11.58
N GLY A 14 -13.40 -2.34 12.37
CA GLY A 14 -14.78 -2.13 11.92
C GLY A 14 -15.09 -0.66 11.59
N ARG A 15 -14.52 0.30 12.32
CA ARG A 15 -14.63 1.74 11.98
C ARG A 15 -13.89 2.07 10.69
N ILE A 16 -12.68 1.54 10.52
CA ILE A 16 -11.86 1.71 9.31
C ILE A 16 -12.60 1.19 8.08
N GLU A 17 -13.20 0.01 8.15
CA GLU A 17 -14.00 -0.55 7.05
C GLU A 17 -15.16 0.37 6.66
N ARG A 18 -15.98 0.78 7.64
CA ARG A 18 -17.14 1.65 7.40
C ARG A 18 -16.74 3.00 6.85
N HIS A 19 -15.68 3.59 7.38
CA HIS A 19 -15.17 4.89 6.95
C HIS A 19 -14.71 4.86 5.49
N ASN A 20 -14.08 3.77 5.07
CA ASN A 20 -13.49 3.65 3.73
C ASN A 20 -14.38 2.96 2.70
N ALA A 21 -15.62 2.59 3.03
CA ALA A 21 -16.46 1.74 2.17
C ALA A 21 -16.59 2.27 0.73
N ASP A 22 -16.86 3.57 0.57
CA ASP A 22 -17.00 4.20 -0.75
C ASP A 22 -15.66 4.34 -1.48
N THR A 23 -14.59 4.70 -0.77
CA THR A 23 -13.26 4.82 -1.38
C THR A 23 -12.73 3.46 -1.80
N LEU A 24 -12.91 2.42 -1.00
CA LEU A 24 -12.56 1.05 -1.34
C LEU A 24 -13.25 0.60 -2.64
N ASN A 25 -14.52 0.98 -2.82
CA ASN A 25 -15.24 0.70 -4.07
C ASN A 25 -14.59 1.40 -5.27
N LYS A 26 -14.31 2.71 -5.16
CA LYS A 26 -13.68 3.50 -6.22
C LYS A 26 -12.27 3.02 -6.57
N VAL A 27 -11.49 2.65 -5.56
CA VAL A 27 -10.13 2.11 -5.76
C VAL A 27 -10.21 0.73 -6.43
N ALA A 28 -11.16 -0.13 -6.02
CA ALA A 28 -11.36 -1.42 -6.69
C ALA A 28 -11.76 -1.24 -8.16
N ASP A 29 -12.60 -0.26 -8.48
CA ASP A 29 -12.97 0.07 -9.87
C ASP A 29 -11.74 0.55 -10.67
N ALA A 30 -10.91 1.42 -10.10
CA ALA A 30 -9.69 1.91 -10.73
C ALA A 30 -8.66 0.78 -10.98
N LEU A 31 -8.47 -0.11 -10.00
CA LEU A 31 -7.61 -1.28 -10.14
C LEU A 31 -8.13 -2.23 -11.21
N LEU A 32 -9.43 -2.51 -11.26
CA LEU A 32 -10.01 -3.38 -12.28
C LEU A 32 -9.84 -2.77 -13.68
N ALA A 33 -10.11 -1.47 -13.83
CA ALA A 33 -9.91 -0.76 -15.08
C ALA A 33 -8.46 -0.87 -15.57
N GLY A 34 -7.48 -0.60 -14.70
CA GLY A 34 -6.06 -0.71 -15.03
C GLY A 34 -5.61 -2.14 -15.36
N ILE A 35 -5.90 -3.09 -14.47
CA ILE A 35 -5.47 -4.50 -14.62
C ILE A 35 -6.09 -5.15 -15.86
N SER A 36 -7.35 -4.81 -16.20
CA SER A 36 -8.00 -5.32 -17.40
C SER A 36 -7.34 -4.84 -18.70
N GLN A 37 -6.59 -3.74 -18.65
CA GLN A 37 -5.78 -3.21 -19.75
C GLN A 37 -4.27 -3.52 -19.56
N ASP A 38 -3.97 -4.59 -18.84
CA ASP A 38 -2.60 -5.05 -18.57
C ASP A 38 -1.74 -4.07 -17.76
N GLY A 39 -2.36 -3.17 -16.98
CA GLY A 39 -1.67 -2.29 -16.02
C GLY A 39 -1.04 -3.05 -14.84
N VAL A 40 -0.06 -2.40 -14.20
CA VAL A 40 0.65 -2.87 -13.00
C VAL A 40 0.25 -2.02 -11.79
N VAL A 41 0.14 -2.66 -10.64
CA VAL A 41 -0.07 -2.01 -9.35
C VAL A 41 1.29 -1.74 -8.72
N LEU A 42 1.71 -0.48 -8.76
CA LEU A 42 3.00 -0.03 -8.23
C LEU A 42 2.84 0.27 -6.74
N THR A 43 3.46 -0.49 -5.85
CA THR A 43 3.29 -0.34 -4.40
C THR A 43 4.54 0.24 -3.75
N ALA A 44 4.41 1.32 -3.01
CA ALA A 44 5.54 2.02 -2.39
C ALA A 44 5.31 2.27 -0.90
N GLY A 45 6.40 2.36 -0.15
CA GLY A 45 6.36 2.69 1.27
C GLY A 45 7.74 2.96 1.83
N ALA A 46 7.79 3.44 3.07
CA ALA A 46 9.04 3.70 3.79
C ALA A 46 8.93 3.23 5.25
N GLY A 47 10.06 2.85 5.83
CA GLY A 47 10.09 2.39 7.21
C GLY A 47 9.22 1.14 7.40
N HIS A 48 8.40 1.13 8.45
CA HIS A 48 7.47 0.03 8.73
C HIS A 48 6.36 -0.11 7.67
N SER A 49 6.04 0.93 6.90
CA SER A 49 5.06 0.83 5.81
C SER A 49 5.52 -0.10 4.68
N LEU A 50 6.82 -0.45 4.61
CA LEU A 50 7.30 -1.52 3.73
C LEU A 50 6.76 -2.92 4.10
N ALA A 51 6.28 -3.13 5.33
CA ALA A 51 5.55 -4.35 5.66
C ALA A 51 4.24 -4.46 4.89
N ALA A 52 3.55 -3.34 4.63
CA ALA A 52 2.36 -3.32 3.77
C ALA A 52 2.73 -3.54 2.30
N VAL A 53 3.85 -2.99 1.82
CA VAL A 53 4.38 -3.30 0.48
C VAL A 53 4.65 -4.81 0.35
N ALA A 54 5.31 -5.42 1.33
CA ALA A 54 5.51 -6.87 1.36
C ALA A 54 4.19 -7.65 1.41
N GLU A 55 3.19 -7.19 2.15
CA GLU A 55 1.84 -7.79 2.18
C GLU A 55 1.18 -7.79 0.80
N THR A 56 1.48 -6.80 -0.06
CA THR A 56 0.94 -6.74 -1.42
C THR A 56 1.66 -7.65 -2.42
N PHE A 57 2.90 -8.05 -2.15
CA PHE A 57 3.80 -8.63 -3.15
C PHE A 57 4.00 -10.15 -2.97
N TYR A 58 3.96 -10.88 -4.09
CA TYR A 58 4.36 -12.29 -4.23
C TYR A 58 3.93 -13.21 -3.06
N ARG A 59 2.63 -13.23 -2.79
CA ARG A 59 2.01 -14.12 -1.78
C ARG A 59 0.78 -14.82 -2.34
N ALA A 60 0.43 -15.97 -1.77
CA ALA A 60 -0.77 -16.71 -2.14
C ALA A 60 -2.04 -15.84 -2.00
N GLY A 61 -2.88 -15.84 -3.04
CA GLY A 61 -4.09 -15.01 -3.12
C GLY A 61 -3.83 -13.54 -3.45
N GLY A 62 -2.57 -13.11 -3.55
CA GLY A 62 -2.19 -11.77 -3.97
C GLY A 62 -2.20 -11.60 -5.48
N LEU A 63 -2.24 -10.34 -5.93
CA LEU A 63 -2.14 -9.97 -7.34
C LEU A 63 -0.71 -10.24 -7.86
N ALA A 64 -0.63 -10.82 -9.06
CA ALA A 64 0.64 -11.09 -9.74
C ALA A 64 1.21 -9.88 -10.48
N CYS A 65 0.37 -8.87 -10.74
CA CYS A 65 0.75 -7.61 -11.37
C CYS A 65 1.19 -6.53 -10.36
N VAL A 66 1.70 -6.92 -9.18
CA VAL A 66 2.19 -5.96 -8.17
C VAL A 66 3.70 -5.77 -8.31
N ARG A 67 4.14 -4.52 -8.54
CA ARG A 67 5.55 -4.14 -8.57
C ARG A 67 5.89 -3.28 -7.36
N PRO A 68 6.67 -3.80 -6.39
CA PRO A 68 7.09 -3.02 -5.25
C PRO A 68 8.16 -2.00 -5.66
N LEU A 69 7.95 -0.74 -5.30
CA LEU A 69 8.85 0.38 -5.51
C LEU A 69 9.45 0.79 -4.16
N TYR A 70 10.72 0.48 -3.95
CA TYR A 70 11.42 0.89 -2.75
C TYR A 70 12.93 0.96 -2.96
N HIS A 71 13.58 1.82 -2.20
CA HIS A 71 15.03 1.83 -2.06
C HIS A 71 15.44 1.03 -0.81
N PRO A 72 16.49 0.19 -0.85
CA PRO A 72 16.90 -0.63 0.29
C PRO A 72 17.16 0.17 1.57
N THR A 73 17.61 1.42 1.46
CA THR A 73 17.84 2.27 2.64
C THR A 73 16.56 2.67 3.36
N LEU A 74 15.39 2.58 2.73
CA LEU A 74 14.10 2.85 3.37
C LEU A 74 13.67 1.71 4.29
N LEU A 75 14.27 0.53 4.17
CA LEU A 75 13.96 -0.63 4.99
C LEU A 75 14.71 -0.56 6.33
N PRO A 76 14.01 -0.52 7.49
CA PRO A 76 14.66 -0.44 8.80
C PRO A 76 15.63 -1.58 9.09
N MET A 77 15.41 -2.76 8.49
CA MET A 77 16.29 -3.92 8.59
C MET A 77 17.66 -3.72 7.92
N HIS A 78 17.82 -2.69 7.09
CA HIS A 78 19.11 -2.26 6.52
C HIS A 78 19.68 -1.01 7.22
N GLY A 79 19.09 -0.61 8.35
CA GLY A 79 19.51 0.53 9.18
C GLY A 79 18.33 1.41 9.57
N ALA A 80 17.89 1.33 10.82
CA ALA A 80 16.68 2.01 11.29
C ALA A 80 16.79 3.56 11.25
N VAL A 81 17.92 4.10 11.67
CA VAL A 81 18.16 5.57 11.70
C VAL A 81 18.39 6.11 10.28
N SER A 82 19.14 5.37 9.45
CA SER A 82 19.35 5.73 8.04
C SER A 82 18.05 5.67 7.25
N SER A 83 17.15 4.73 7.53
CA SER A 83 15.80 4.67 6.95
C SER A 83 14.97 5.92 7.22
N THR A 84 14.98 6.40 8.48
CA THR A 84 14.30 7.66 8.81
C THR A 84 14.91 8.86 8.07
N THR A 85 16.23 8.88 7.93
CA THR A 85 16.92 9.95 7.20
C THR A 85 16.65 9.87 5.69
N ALA A 86 16.60 8.66 5.13
CA ALA A 86 16.32 8.42 3.72
C ALA A 86 14.90 8.87 3.35
N GLU A 87 13.89 8.56 4.16
CA GLU A 87 12.51 9.00 3.93
C GLU A 87 12.39 10.54 3.88
N ARG A 88 13.27 11.24 4.61
CA ARG A 88 13.34 12.70 4.66
C ARG A 88 14.17 13.35 3.54
N ARG A 89 14.80 12.55 2.68
CA ARG A 89 15.65 13.05 1.61
C ARG A 89 14.81 13.32 0.36
N SER A 90 14.69 14.59 -0.01
CA SER A 90 14.14 14.97 -1.31
C SER A 90 14.98 14.41 -2.46
N GLY A 91 14.31 14.02 -3.54
CA GLY A 91 14.91 13.39 -4.72
C GLY A 91 14.95 11.87 -4.66
N LEU A 92 14.79 11.25 -3.48
CA LEU A 92 14.78 9.78 -3.37
C LEU A 92 13.61 9.13 -4.13
N ALA A 93 12.47 9.81 -4.24
CA ALA A 93 11.34 9.33 -5.03
C ALA A 93 11.71 9.19 -6.53
N ALA A 94 12.49 10.14 -7.06
CA ALA A 94 12.96 10.09 -8.44
C ALA A 94 13.98 8.97 -8.65
N GLU A 95 14.87 8.72 -7.66
CA GLU A 95 15.80 7.59 -7.71
C GLU A 95 15.07 6.24 -7.70
N VAL A 96 13.98 6.11 -6.92
CA VAL A 96 13.17 4.89 -6.91
C VAL A 96 12.41 4.67 -8.21
N LEU A 97 12.06 5.75 -8.91
CA LEU A 97 11.40 5.71 -10.21
C LEU A 97 12.38 5.70 -11.40
N ASP A 98 13.69 5.70 -11.15
CA ASP A 98 14.66 5.65 -12.23
C ASP A 98 14.53 4.34 -13.03
N GLY A 99 14.33 4.46 -14.34
CA GLY A 99 14.02 3.32 -15.22
C GLY A 99 12.62 2.69 -15.00
N VAL A 100 11.75 3.31 -14.21
CA VAL A 100 10.35 2.91 -14.03
C VAL A 100 9.45 3.87 -14.80
N GLU A 101 8.93 3.43 -15.94
CA GLU A 101 7.88 4.16 -16.64
C GLU A 101 6.54 3.92 -15.96
N LEU A 102 5.86 5.00 -15.56
CA LEU A 102 4.49 4.94 -15.04
C LEU A 102 3.53 4.81 -16.23
N GLY A 103 2.97 3.62 -16.42
CA GLY A 103 2.06 3.32 -17.52
C GLY A 103 0.71 4.01 -17.38
N GLU A 104 0.03 4.22 -18.52
CA GLU A 104 -1.31 4.82 -18.61
C GLU A 104 -2.37 4.05 -17.81
N HIS A 105 -2.18 2.74 -17.64
CA HIS A 105 -3.11 1.85 -16.95
C HIS A 105 -2.61 1.42 -15.56
N ASP A 106 -1.47 1.95 -15.13
CA ASP A 106 -0.91 1.62 -13.82
C ASP A 106 -1.67 2.34 -12.70
N VAL A 107 -1.56 1.81 -11.49
CA VAL A 107 -2.05 2.46 -10.27
C VAL A 107 -0.92 2.51 -9.25
N LEU A 108 -0.62 3.72 -8.76
CA LEU A 108 0.39 3.94 -7.75
C LEU A 108 -0.23 3.91 -6.35
N VAL A 109 0.12 2.91 -5.55
CA VAL A 109 -0.35 2.71 -4.18
C VAL A 109 0.78 3.06 -3.21
N ILE A 110 0.58 4.04 -2.34
CA ILE A 110 1.61 4.53 -1.42
C ILE A 110 1.14 4.34 0.02
N PHE A 111 1.92 3.60 0.80
CA PHE A 111 1.72 3.41 2.23
C PHE A 111 2.62 4.37 3.02
N SER A 112 2.01 5.28 3.77
CA SER A 112 2.71 6.12 4.75
C SER A 112 1.74 6.64 5.80
N THR A 113 1.87 6.17 7.05
CA THR A 113 0.96 6.55 8.14
C THR A 113 0.97 8.06 8.39
N SER A 114 2.16 8.67 8.41
CA SER A 114 2.26 10.13 8.61
C SER A 114 2.07 10.94 7.34
N GLY A 115 2.43 10.41 6.17
CA GLY A 115 2.20 11.06 4.88
C GLY A 115 2.86 12.43 4.71
N VAL A 116 3.83 12.84 5.54
CA VAL A 116 4.37 14.23 5.53
C VAL A 116 5.83 14.35 5.06
N ASN A 117 6.54 13.23 4.92
CA ASN A 117 7.95 13.25 4.53
C ASN A 117 8.11 13.39 3.00
N PRO A 118 9.23 13.96 2.52
CA PRO A 118 9.53 14.08 1.10
C PRO A 118 9.28 12.84 0.26
N TYR A 119 9.80 11.66 0.64
CA TYR A 119 9.69 10.45 -0.18
C TYR A 119 8.25 10.09 -0.61
N PRO A 120 7.28 9.85 0.30
CA PRO A 120 5.92 9.48 -0.10
C PRO A 120 5.18 10.61 -0.83
N VAL A 121 5.43 11.88 -0.47
CA VAL A 121 4.76 13.03 -1.10
C VAL A 121 5.30 13.29 -2.51
N GLU A 122 6.61 13.19 -2.72
CA GLU A 122 7.24 13.34 -4.04
C GLU A 122 6.83 12.20 -4.98
N LEU A 123 6.70 10.96 -4.49
CA LEU A 123 6.14 9.85 -5.28
C LEU A 123 4.71 10.15 -5.74
N ALA A 124 3.84 10.64 -4.84
CA ALA A 124 2.47 10.99 -5.17
C ALA A 124 2.40 12.10 -6.24
N ARG A 125 3.24 13.13 -6.11
CA ARG A 125 3.34 14.21 -7.10
C ARG A 125 3.80 13.70 -8.47
N GLN A 126 4.76 12.78 -8.50
CA GLN A 126 5.23 12.18 -9.75
C GLN A 126 4.15 11.32 -10.41
N GLY A 127 3.43 10.49 -9.64
CA GLY A 127 2.27 9.74 -10.14
C GLY A 127 1.21 10.65 -10.74
N LYS A 128 0.83 11.71 -10.01
CA LYS A 128 -0.14 12.71 -10.48
C LYS A 128 0.34 13.44 -11.74
N ALA A 129 1.62 13.81 -11.82
CA ALA A 129 2.20 14.47 -12.99
C ALA A 129 2.20 13.56 -14.23
N ALA A 130 2.34 12.24 -14.03
CA ALA A 130 2.24 11.23 -15.09
C ALA A 130 0.79 10.86 -15.45
N GLY A 131 -0.22 11.39 -14.75
CA GLY A 131 -1.62 11.01 -14.94
C GLY A 131 -1.99 9.65 -14.34
N THR A 132 -1.09 9.02 -13.59
CA THR A 132 -1.32 7.75 -12.91
C THR A 132 -2.16 7.96 -11.65
N PRO A 133 -3.28 7.24 -11.46
CA PRO A 133 -4.05 7.30 -10.23
C PRO A 133 -3.20 6.95 -9.01
N VAL A 134 -3.23 7.81 -7.99
CA VAL A 134 -2.50 7.63 -6.74
C VAL A 134 -3.46 7.24 -5.62
N VAL A 135 -3.22 6.11 -4.98
CA VAL A 135 -3.95 5.62 -3.81
C VAL A 135 -3.07 5.77 -2.57
N ALA A 136 -3.46 6.62 -1.64
CA ALA A 136 -2.79 6.78 -0.36
C ALA A 136 -3.40 5.87 0.70
N PHE A 137 -2.58 5.02 1.32
CA PHE A 137 -2.88 4.39 2.60
C PHE A 137 -2.17 5.19 3.69
N THR A 138 -2.93 5.99 4.44
CA THR A 138 -2.38 6.97 5.38
C THR A 138 -3.33 7.18 6.56
N SER A 139 -2.89 7.92 7.59
CA SER A 139 -3.78 8.43 8.64
C SER A 139 -3.96 9.92 8.43
N VAL A 140 -5.21 10.37 8.18
CA VAL A 140 -5.51 11.80 8.08
C VAL A 140 -5.28 12.49 9.42
N ALA A 141 -5.65 11.83 10.53
CA ALA A 141 -5.43 12.33 11.88
C ALA A 141 -3.94 12.54 12.18
N THR A 142 -3.09 11.56 11.85
CA THR A 142 -1.64 11.64 12.06
C THR A 142 -1.02 12.70 11.15
N SER A 143 -1.42 12.74 9.88
CA SER A 143 -0.94 13.73 8.90
C SER A 143 -1.25 15.16 9.34
N SER A 144 -2.40 15.39 9.99
CA SER A 144 -2.85 16.74 10.38
C SER A 144 -1.99 17.40 11.46
N VAL A 145 -1.34 16.61 12.33
CA VAL A 145 -0.52 17.10 13.44
C VAL A 145 0.98 16.92 13.22
N ALA A 146 1.36 16.10 12.23
CA ALA A 146 2.76 15.84 11.94
C ALA A 146 3.43 17.06 11.25
N PRO A 147 4.72 17.33 11.52
CA PRO A 147 5.43 18.40 10.83
C PRO A 147 5.48 18.16 9.31
N LYS A 148 4.89 19.06 8.52
CA LYS A 148 4.83 18.99 7.06
C LYS A 148 6.21 19.25 6.44
N ARG A 149 7.02 18.20 6.26
CA ARG A 149 8.39 18.31 5.75
C ARG A 149 8.47 18.46 4.22
N ALA A 150 7.40 18.09 3.51
CA ALA A 150 7.32 18.17 2.05
C ALA A 150 6.47 19.35 1.52
N GLY A 151 6.00 20.23 2.40
CA GLY A 151 5.13 21.38 2.04
C GLY A 151 3.65 21.02 1.79
N SER A 152 3.34 19.74 1.56
CA SER A 152 1.99 19.15 1.53
C SER A 152 2.03 17.77 2.19
N THR A 153 0.92 17.03 2.10
CA THR A 153 0.77 15.67 2.62
C THR A 153 0.43 14.69 1.49
N LEU A 154 0.70 13.40 1.71
CA LEU A 154 0.35 12.33 0.79
C LEU A 154 -1.15 12.33 0.47
N ALA A 155 -2.00 12.60 1.47
CA ALA A 155 -3.45 12.70 1.28
C ALA A 155 -3.86 13.85 0.35
N GLU A 156 -3.17 15.00 0.41
CA GLU A 156 -3.44 16.16 -0.46
C GLU A 156 -3.01 15.91 -1.92
N GLU A 157 -2.00 15.05 -2.13
CA GLU A 157 -1.49 14.74 -3.48
C GLU A 157 -2.15 13.50 -4.12
N ALA A 158 -2.86 12.69 -3.35
CA ALA A 158 -3.46 11.45 -3.83
C ALA A 158 -4.78 11.64 -4.59
N THR A 159 -5.07 10.72 -5.50
CA THR A 159 -6.38 10.60 -6.17
C THR A 159 -7.43 10.00 -5.23
N PHE A 160 -7.03 8.98 -4.46
CA PHE A 160 -7.87 8.30 -3.50
C PHE A 160 -7.14 8.20 -2.15
N VAL A 161 -7.86 8.41 -1.06
CA VAL A 161 -7.33 8.27 0.30
C VAL A 161 -8.07 7.16 1.03
N LEU A 162 -7.35 6.08 1.31
CA LEU A 162 -7.77 5.03 2.24
C LEU A 162 -7.20 5.37 3.62
N ASP A 163 -8.04 5.99 4.46
CA ASP A 163 -7.67 6.46 5.78
C ASP A 163 -7.67 5.29 6.78
N ASN A 164 -6.49 4.92 7.27
CA ASN A 164 -6.34 3.85 8.23
C ASN A 164 -6.75 4.25 9.66
N LEU A 165 -7.18 5.50 9.87
CA LEU A 165 -7.70 6.05 11.14
C LEU A 165 -6.78 5.92 12.36
N VAL A 166 -5.50 5.58 12.13
CA VAL A 166 -4.50 5.41 13.18
C VAL A 166 -4.31 6.74 13.90
N ILE A 167 -4.26 6.70 15.22
CA ILE A 167 -4.06 7.91 16.03
C ILE A 167 -2.63 8.43 15.94
N PRO A 168 -2.40 9.75 16.14
CA PRO A 168 -1.06 10.31 16.16
C PRO A 168 -0.10 9.54 17.08
N GLY A 169 1.06 9.18 16.54
CA GLY A 169 2.06 8.38 17.25
C GLY A 169 1.95 6.86 17.03
N ASP A 170 0.86 6.36 16.43
CA ASP A 170 0.68 4.96 16.06
C ASP A 170 0.99 4.00 17.21
N SER A 171 0.59 4.37 18.42
CA SER A 171 0.57 3.48 19.58
C SER A 171 -0.87 3.43 20.05
N ALA A 172 -1.41 2.25 20.32
CA ALA A 172 -2.83 2.09 20.65
C ALA A 172 -3.09 1.59 22.08
N TYR A 173 -2.05 1.20 22.84
CA TYR A 173 -2.21 0.66 24.18
C TYR A 173 -1.29 1.30 25.24
N PRO A 174 -1.79 1.54 26.47
CA PRO A 174 -3.20 1.50 26.89
C PRO A 174 -4.02 2.63 26.25
N ALA A 175 -5.32 2.45 26.04
CA ALA A 175 -6.16 3.38 25.27
C ALA A 175 -6.12 4.85 25.76
N GLU A 176 -6.08 5.05 27.09
CA GLU A 176 -6.05 6.38 27.72
C GLU A 176 -4.69 7.09 27.59
N SER A 177 -3.60 6.32 27.47
CA SER A 177 -2.24 6.87 27.35
C SER A 177 -1.38 5.92 26.51
N PRO A 178 -1.60 5.89 25.18
CA PRO A 178 -0.98 4.88 24.34
C PRO A 178 0.54 5.02 24.23
N VAL A 179 1.25 3.92 24.43
CA VAL A 179 2.73 3.85 24.39
C VAL A 179 3.27 2.64 23.64
N THR A 180 2.41 1.69 23.28
CA THR A 180 2.79 0.46 22.54
C THR A 180 1.63 -0.07 21.70
N ALA A 181 1.85 -1.22 21.06
CA ALA A 181 0.90 -1.92 20.20
C ALA A 181 0.41 -1.04 19.03
N PRO A 182 1.29 -0.77 18.04
CA PRO A 182 0.89 -0.03 16.84
C PRO A 182 -0.22 -0.75 16.08
N SER A 183 -1.22 0.00 15.60
CA SER A 183 -2.34 -0.54 14.85
C SER A 183 -2.16 -0.42 13.34
N SER A 184 -1.25 0.45 12.86
CA SER A 184 -1.14 0.77 11.43
C SER A 184 -0.85 -0.42 10.51
N SER A 185 0.04 -1.34 10.90
CA SER A 185 0.32 -2.54 10.09
C SER A 185 -0.91 -3.41 9.92
N LEU A 186 -1.69 -3.59 10.99
CA LEU A 186 -2.93 -4.39 10.97
C LEU A 186 -4.02 -3.68 10.16
N ALA A 187 -4.18 -2.37 10.36
CA ALA A 187 -5.11 -1.55 9.60
C ALA A 187 -4.81 -1.56 8.09
N ASN A 188 -3.55 -1.40 7.70
CA ASN A 188 -3.14 -1.41 6.30
C ASN A 188 -3.38 -2.79 5.66
N ALA A 189 -2.98 -3.88 6.33
CA ALA A 189 -3.21 -5.23 5.83
C ALA A 189 -4.71 -5.55 5.73
N PHE A 190 -5.52 -5.09 6.69
CA PHE A 190 -6.97 -5.26 6.67
C PHE A 190 -7.62 -4.49 5.52
N LEU A 191 -7.28 -3.20 5.33
CA LEU A 191 -7.77 -2.41 4.19
C LEU A 191 -7.36 -3.01 2.84
N TRP A 192 -6.14 -3.49 2.72
CA TRP A 192 -5.67 -4.16 1.51
C TRP A 192 -6.49 -5.41 1.20
N ASN A 193 -6.78 -6.25 2.21
CA ASN A 193 -7.63 -7.43 2.02
C ASN A 193 -9.08 -7.06 1.67
N LEU A 194 -9.65 -6.03 2.30
CA LEU A 194 -10.98 -5.52 1.92
C LEU A 194 -11.02 -5.05 0.46
N LEU A 195 -9.94 -4.41 0.01
CA LEU A 195 -9.80 -3.98 -1.38
C LEU A 195 -9.72 -5.18 -2.34
N LEU A 196 -8.93 -6.21 -2.01
CA LEU A 196 -8.81 -7.43 -2.82
C LEU A 196 -10.15 -8.17 -2.95
N VAL A 197 -10.92 -8.30 -1.87
CA VAL A 197 -12.25 -8.93 -1.90
C VAL A 197 -13.20 -8.16 -2.82
N ARG A 198 -13.24 -6.83 -2.68
CA ARG A 198 -14.07 -5.96 -3.52
C ARG A 198 -13.66 -5.98 -5.00
N LEU A 199 -12.36 -6.07 -5.26
CA LEU A 199 -11.80 -6.20 -6.61
C LEU A 199 -12.19 -7.54 -7.23
N LEU A 200 -12.08 -8.64 -6.47
CA LEU A 200 -12.45 -9.98 -6.93
C LEU A 200 -13.93 -10.07 -7.31
N ASP A 201 -14.82 -9.54 -6.48
CA ASP A 201 -16.26 -9.59 -6.75
C ASP A 201 -16.62 -8.80 -8.03
N ARG A 202 -15.98 -7.65 -8.24
CA ARG A 202 -16.14 -6.85 -9.47
C ARG A 202 -15.60 -7.55 -10.70
N ALA A 203 -14.40 -8.13 -10.59
CA ALA A 203 -13.79 -8.86 -11.68
C ALA A 203 -14.67 -10.04 -12.12
N LYS A 204 -15.22 -10.80 -11.15
CA LYS A 204 -16.20 -11.86 -11.42
C LYS A 204 -17.45 -11.34 -12.11
N ALA A 205 -18.02 -10.22 -11.62
CA ALA A 205 -19.20 -9.61 -12.22
C ALA A 205 -18.94 -9.12 -13.67
N ALA A 206 -17.71 -8.72 -13.97
CA ALA A 206 -17.27 -8.29 -15.30
C ALA A 206 -16.82 -9.46 -16.21
N GLY A 207 -16.81 -10.71 -15.72
CA GLY A 207 -16.28 -11.86 -16.46
C GLY A 207 -14.78 -11.80 -16.71
N PHE A 208 -14.03 -11.10 -15.85
CA PHE A 208 -12.59 -10.94 -15.93
C PHE A 208 -11.87 -11.81 -14.88
N ASP A 209 -10.87 -12.57 -15.32
CA ASP A 209 -10.03 -13.37 -14.43
C ASP A 209 -8.83 -12.55 -13.94
N LEU A 210 -8.80 -12.27 -12.63
CA LEU A 210 -7.66 -11.57 -12.02
C LEU A 210 -6.40 -12.43 -12.05
N PRO A 211 -5.22 -11.83 -12.31
CA PRO A 211 -3.95 -12.53 -12.22
C PRO A 211 -3.58 -12.72 -10.74
N LEU A 212 -4.01 -13.83 -10.14
CA LEU A 212 -3.77 -14.13 -8.72
C LEU A 212 -2.74 -15.26 -8.56
N TRP A 213 -1.78 -15.05 -7.66
CA TRP A 213 -0.87 -16.11 -7.24
C TRP A 213 -1.62 -17.23 -6.54
N ARG A 214 -1.26 -18.48 -6.87
CA ARG A 214 -1.69 -19.66 -6.12
C ARG A 214 -0.62 -20.03 -5.10
N SER A 215 -1.03 -20.65 -4.00
CA SER A 215 -0.07 -21.20 -3.06
C SER A 215 0.80 -22.25 -3.75
N ALA A 216 2.12 -22.17 -3.63
CA ALA A 216 3.03 -23.19 -4.14
C ALA A 216 2.81 -24.55 -3.44
N ASN A 217 2.24 -24.53 -2.23
CA ASN A 217 2.00 -25.72 -1.41
C ASN A 217 0.67 -26.43 -1.72
N VAL A 218 -0.06 -26.04 -2.77
CA VAL A 218 -1.24 -26.77 -3.24
C VAL A 218 -0.97 -27.46 -4.57
N GLU A 219 -1.66 -28.57 -4.82
CA GLU A 219 -1.55 -29.30 -6.08
C GLU A 219 -1.85 -28.37 -7.28
N GLY A 220 -0.94 -28.35 -8.27
CA GLY A 220 -1.03 -27.47 -9.43
C GLY A 220 -0.69 -25.99 -9.19
N GLY A 221 -0.26 -25.61 -7.98
CA GLY A 221 0.13 -24.25 -7.62
C GLY A 221 1.28 -23.71 -8.48
N ASP A 222 2.39 -24.45 -8.55
CA ASP A 222 3.57 -24.08 -9.34
C ASP A 222 3.25 -23.94 -10.84
N ALA A 223 2.44 -24.85 -11.38
CA ALA A 223 2.04 -24.83 -12.79
C ALA A 223 1.21 -23.58 -13.11
N ALA A 224 0.30 -23.17 -12.22
CA ALA A 224 -0.49 -21.95 -12.38
C ALA A 224 0.38 -20.69 -12.27
N ASN A 225 1.34 -20.68 -11.35
CA ASN A 225 2.23 -19.53 -11.16
C ASN A 225 3.25 -19.39 -12.28
N LYS A 226 3.64 -20.48 -12.97
CA LYS A 226 4.61 -20.45 -14.07
C LYS A 226 4.19 -19.49 -15.21
N ALA A 227 2.91 -19.48 -15.58
CA ALA A 227 2.40 -18.59 -16.61
C ALA A 227 2.43 -17.11 -16.17
N LEU A 228 2.10 -16.85 -14.90
CA LEU A 228 2.16 -15.51 -14.31
C LEU A 228 3.60 -15.01 -14.18
N LEU A 229 4.53 -15.85 -13.74
CA LEU A 229 5.96 -15.54 -13.69
C LEU A 229 6.49 -15.19 -15.08
N ALA A 230 6.19 -16.02 -16.09
CA ALA A 230 6.60 -15.74 -17.47
C ALA A 230 6.06 -14.40 -17.98
N LYS A 231 4.83 -14.03 -17.61
CA LYS A 231 4.20 -12.76 -17.98
C LYS A 231 4.81 -11.55 -17.27
N TYR A 232 5.04 -11.63 -15.95
CA TYR A 232 5.36 -10.46 -15.13
C TYR A 232 6.85 -10.28 -14.84
N THR A 233 7.69 -11.32 -14.91
CA THR A 233 9.15 -11.18 -14.70
C THR A 233 9.79 -10.08 -15.57
N PRO A 234 9.44 -9.91 -16.87
CA PRO A 234 10.02 -8.85 -17.69
C PRO A 234 9.61 -7.42 -17.28
N ARG A 235 8.55 -7.28 -16.47
CA ARG A 235 7.97 -5.99 -16.04
C ARG A 235 8.23 -5.69 -14.55
N ILE A 236 8.57 -6.73 -13.78
CA ILE A 236 8.71 -6.72 -12.32
C ILE A 236 10.01 -7.45 -12.00
N ASP A 237 11.08 -6.67 -11.94
CA ASP A 237 12.47 -7.11 -11.81
C ASP A 237 12.73 -7.95 -10.56
N VAL A 238 12.04 -7.65 -9.44
CA VAL A 238 12.18 -8.39 -8.18
C VAL A 238 11.52 -9.78 -8.17
N LEU A 239 10.92 -10.23 -9.27
CA LEU A 239 10.44 -11.62 -9.42
C LEU A 239 11.53 -12.58 -9.93
N ALA A 240 12.65 -12.05 -10.45
CA ALA A 240 13.74 -12.81 -11.06
C ALA A 240 14.78 -13.34 -10.04
#